data_AF-A0A060XC09-F1
#
_entry.id   AF-A0A060XC09-F1
#
_cell.length_a   1.000
_cell.length_b   1.000
_cell.length_c   1.000
_cell.angle_alpha   90.00
_cell.angle_beta   90.00
_cell.angle_gamma   90.00
#
_symmetry.space_group_name_H-M   'P 1'
#
loop_
_entity.id
_entity.type
_entity.pdbx_description
1 polymer ?
#
loop_
_entity_poly.entity_id
_entity_poly.type
_entity_poly.pdbx_seq_one_letter_code
_entity_poly.pdbx_strand_id
1 'polypeptide(L)'
;MREPVFPLSRHLVCGPVKTPGSHLSAAQYLQLRRVQMKEASEMKYGEQVEGQTWDDIIKVMTSATVRFELLSTVHMSPVTLDVQREGSVSTKGPRGGVFVMYNCARLHTLFDSYERGMEKGLYPEIPEGSQLDFSALKEEGEWLLLFNYLIPFSELLDQSGQALVCDGGARVNLKTEQICKFLVSLSKDFSSYYNRVHVLGEPLPHLFNQMFCRLQLLRALRELYHRALDTLHLPPIRQL
;
A
#
# COMPACT_ATOMS: atom_id res chain seq x y z
N MET A 1 24.41 -22.99 37.51
CA MET A 1 24.09 -21.56 37.71
C MET A 1 23.51 -21.04 36.41
N ARG A 2 22.24 -20.64 36.37
CA ARG A 2 21.70 -19.87 35.24
C ARG A 2 22.04 -18.41 35.52
N GLU A 3 22.78 -17.76 34.62
CA GLU A 3 23.01 -16.33 34.70
C GLU A 3 21.67 -15.58 34.65
N PRO A 4 21.51 -14.48 35.40
CA PRO A 4 20.33 -13.66 35.32
C PRO A 4 20.30 -12.97 33.94
N VAL A 5 19.31 -13.32 33.11
CA VAL A 5 19.01 -12.58 31.88
C VAL A 5 18.41 -11.25 32.33
N PHE A 6 19.22 -10.19 32.38
CA PHE A 6 18.71 -8.83 32.52
C PHE A 6 17.84 -8.51 31.30
N PRO A 7 16.70 -7.82 31.46
CA PRO A 7 15.93 -7.37 30.29
C PRO A 7 16.83 -6.47 29.43
N LEU A 8 17.06 -6.84 28.17
CA LEU A 8 17.75 -5.98 27.23
C LEU A 8 16.93 -4.70 27.05
N SER A 9 17.39 -3.58 27.62
CA SER A 9 16.87 -2.25 27.32
C SER A 9 17.34 -1.85 25.93
N ARG A 10 16.41 -1.64 24.99
CA ARG A 10 16.70 -1.15 23.65
C ARG A 10 16.08 0.23 23.44
N HIS A 11 16.79 1.09 22.74
CA HIS A 11 16.42 2.48 22.49
C HIS A 11 16.10 2.69 21.01
N LEU A 12 14.95 3.28 20.73
CA LEU A 12 14.58 3.80 19.41
C LEU A 12 14.87 5.30 19.36
N VAL A 13 15.62 5.74 18.36
CA VAL A 13 15.98 7.16 18.20
C VAL A 13 15.29 7.73 16.98
N CYS A 14 14.37 8.67 17.17
CA CYS A 14 13.70 9.35 16.07
C CYS A 14 14.30 10.74 15.82
N GLY A 15 14.51 11.08 14.56
CA GLY A 15 14.89 12.42 14.14
C GLY A 15 13.75 13.42 14.40
N PRO A 16 14.06 14.72 14.53
CA PRO A 16 13.05 15.71 14.80
C PRO A 16 12.15 15.95 13.59
N VAL A 17 10.87 16.17 13.84
CA VAL A 17 9.91 16.63 12.84
C VAL A 17 9.96 18.15 12.76
N LYS A 18 10.14 18.69 11.55
CA LYS A 18 10.28 20.11 11.28
C LYS A 18 9.10 20.60 10.43
N THR A 19 8.54 21.73 10.82
CA THR A 19 7.52 22.48 10.08
C THR A 19 8.05 23.89 9.81
N PRO A 20 8.85 24.10 8.75
CA PRO A 20 9.50 25.39 8.51
C PRO A 20 8.49 26.53 8.47
N GLY A 21 8.74 27.60 9.23
CA GLY A 21 7.88 28.79 9.26
C GLY A 21 6.50 28.59 9.91
N SER A 22 6.27 27.48 10.62
CA SER A 22 5.00 27.21 11.31
C SER A 22 5.21 26.41 12.59
N HIS A 23 4.54 26.80 13.68
CA HIS A 23 4.51 26.03 14.93
C HIS A 23 3.17 25.29 15.04
N LEU A 24 2.99 24.24 14.23
CA LEU A 24 1.79 23.41 14.30
C LEU A 24 1.93 22.33 15.38
N SER A 25 0.88 22.18 16.16
CA SER A 25 0.66 20.96 16.94
C SER A 25 0.30 19.78 16.02
N ALA A 26 0.48 18.55 16.51
CA ALA A 26 0.10 17.34 15.78
C ALA A 26 -1.40 17.35 15.40
N ALA A 27 -2.28 17.83 16.28
CA ALA A 27 -3.71 17.94 16.02
C ALA A 27 -4.02 18.92 14.88
N GLN A 28 -3.35 20.08 14.84
CA GLN A 28 -3.51 21.05 13.76
C GLN A 28 -2.99 20.50 12.42
N TYR A 29 -1.88 19.77 12.44
CA TYR A 29 -1.33 19.16 11.24
C TYR A 29 -2.23 18.04 10.68
N LEU A 30 -2.76 17.18 11.55
CA LEU A 30 -3.73 16.15 11.18
C LEU A 30 -5.00 16.78 10.58
N GLN A 31 -5.51 17.85 11.20
CA GLN A 31 -6.66 18.57 10.68
C GLN A 31 -6.37 19.22 9.33
N LEU A 32 -5.20 19.83 9.15
CA LEU A 32 -4.77 20.39 7.87
C LEU A 32 -4.79 19.32 6.77
N ARG A 33 -4.18 18.15 7.01
CA ARG A 33 -4.17 17.05 6.04
C ARG A 33 -5.56 16.49 5.77
N ARG A 34 -6.44 16.45 6.77
CA ARG A 34 -7.84 16.05 6.59
C ARG A 34 -8.60 17.00 5.67
N VAL A 35 -8.46 18.32 5.87
CA VAL A 35 -9.09 19.34 5.03
C VAL A 35 -8.58 19.23 3.58
N GLN A 36 -7.26 19.16 3.39
CA GLN A 36 -6.67 18.99 2.06
C GLN A 36 -7.13 17.69 1.37
N MET A 37 -7.29 16.60 2.11
CA MET A 37 -7.81 15.34 1.58
C MET A 37 -9.26 15.45 1.15
N LYS A 38 -10.09 16.14 1.94
CA LYS A 38 -11.49 16.40 1.63
C LYS A 38 -11.62 17.25 0.37
N GLU A 39 -10.94 18.39 0.31
CA GLU A 39 -10.91 19.28 -0.85
C GLU A 39 -10.43 18.55 -2.12
N ALA A 40 -9.37 17.75 -2.01
CA ALA A 40 -8.87 16.95 -3.13
C ALA A 40 -9.88 15.88 -3.60
N SER A 41 -10.64 15.31 -2.67
CA SER A 41 -11.69 14.33 -2.99
C SER A 41 -12.88 15.03 -3.67
N GLU A 42 -13.34 16.17 -3.15
CA GLU A 42 -14.42 16.98 -3.72
C GLU A 42 -14.07 17.47 -5.14
N MET A 43 -12.83 17.89 -5.37
CA MET A 43 -12.36 18.25 -6.71
C MET A 43 -12.40 17.09 -7.71
N LYS A 44 -12.19 15.84 -7.25
CA LYS A 44 -12.11 14.65 -8.11
C LYS A 44 -13.47 13.98 -8.34
N TYR A 45 -14.31 13.93 -7.31
CA TYR A 45 -15.57 13.16 -7.30
C TYR A 45 -16.82 14.05 -7.18
N GLY A 46 -16.66 15.36 -7.00
CA GLY A 46 -17.75 16.33 -6.92
C GLY A 46 -18.64 16.15 -5.70
N GLU A 47 -19.93 16.44 -5.87
CA GLU A 47 -20.97 16.36 -4.82
C GLU A 47 -21.21 14.95 -4.28
N GLN A 48 -20.59 13.92 -4.88
CA GLN A 48 -20.68 12.55 -4.36
C GLN A 48 -19.93 12.36 -3.03
N VAL A 49 -19.04 13.29 -2.66
CA VAL A 49 -18.21 13.24 -1.44
C VAL A 49 -19.01 13.66 -0.21
N GLU A 50 -20.02 12.86 0.13
CA GLU A 50 -20.89 13.08 1.28
C GLU A 50 -21.17 11.79 2.06
N GLY A 51 -21.50 11.94 3.34
CA GLY A 51 -21.89 10.85 4.22
C GLY A 51 -20.73 10.06 4.84
N GLN A 52 -21.11 9.12 5.71
CA GLN A 52 -20.18 8.39 6.59
C GLN A 52 -19.10 7.60 5.83
N THR A 53 -19.46 7.00 4.69
CA THR A 53 -18.52 6.24 3.86
C THR A 53 -17.36 7.12 3.38
N TRP A 54 -17.65 8.33 2.91
CA TRP A 54 -16.62 9.26 2.47
C TRP A 54 -15.81 9.83 3.63
N ASP A 55 -16.45 10.10 4.77
CA ASP A 55 -15.72 10.49 5.98
C ASP A 55 -14.70 9.43 6.42
N ASP A 56 -15.06 8.15 6.34
CA ASP A 56 -14.16 7.05 6.66
C ASP A 56 -13.04 6.91 5.62
N ILE A 57 -13.34 7.04 4.33
CA ILE A 57 -12.33 7.05 3.26
C ILE A 57 -11.35 8.20 3.48
N ILE A 58 -11.84 9.43 3.67
CA ILE A 58 -11.01 10.63 3.91
C ILE A 58 -10.14 10.43 5.15
N LYS A 59 -10.69 9.85 6.22
CA LYS A 59 -9.93 9.53 7.43
C LYS A 59 -8.79 8.55 7.15
N VAL A 60 -9.05 7.45 6.43
CA VAL A 60 -8.01 6.47 6.07
C VAL A 60 -6.96 7.07 5.12
N MET A 61 -7.38 7.86 4.14
CA MET A 61 -6.47 8.51 3.18
C MET A 61 -5.59 9.57 3.84
N THR A 62 -6.15 10.34 4.79
CA THR A 62 -5.40 11.29 5.62
C THR A 62 -4.36 10.54 6.47
N SER A 63 -4.80 9.46 7.12
CA SER A 63 -4.00 8.57 7.94
C SER A 63 -2.83 7.96 7.14
N ALA A 64 -3.06 7.56 5.88
CA ALA A 64 -2.03 7.08 4.96
C ALA A 64 -1.06 8.18 4.56
N THR A 65 -1.56 9.36 4.22
CA THR A 65 -0.72 10.53 3.87
C THR A 65 0.28 10.83 4.98
N VAL A 66 -0.22 11.03 6.21
CA VAL A 66 0.62 11.40 7.36
C VAL A 66 1.66 10.31 7.67
N ARG A 67 1.27 9.03 7.61
CA ARG A 67 2.21 7.93 7.83
C ARG A 67 3.30 7.88 6.78
N PHE A 68 2.97 8.00 5.51
CA PHE A 68 4.00 8.01 4.45
C PHE A 68 4.89 9.26 4.55
N GLU A 69 4.37 10.41 4.95
CA GLU A 69 5.21 11.60 5.17
C GLU A 69 6.23 11.42 6.30
N LEU A 70 5.84 10.73 7.37
CA LEU A 70 6.69 10.48 8.54
C LEU A 70 7.61 9.26 8.38
N LEU A 71 7.11 8.16 7.82
CA LEU A 71 7.76 6.85 7.81
C LEU A 71 8.59 6.59 6.55
N SER A 72 8.41 7.35 5.46
CA SER A 72 9.22 7.20 4.24
C SER A 72 10.66 7.73 4.38
N THR A 73 11.01 8.27 5.54
CA THR A 73 12.36 8.74 5.87
C THR A 73 12.96 7.81 6.92
N VAL A 74 14.27 7.55 6.84
CA VAL A 74 14.99 6.78 7.87
C VAL A 74 14.70 7.38 9.24
N HIS A 75 14.26 6.56 10.18
CA HIS A 75 13.68 7.03 11.45
C HIS A 75 14.60 7.99 12.24
N MET A 76 15.93 7.86 12.15
CA MET A 76 16.89 8.77 12.81
C MET A 76 17.08 10.13 12.13
N SER A 77 16.65 10.27 10.88
CA SER A 77 16.82 11.49 10.10
C SER A 77 15.70 12.48 10.37
N PRO A 78 15.97 13.80 10.32
CA PRO A 78 14.93 14.81 10.46
C PRO A 78 13.91 14.72 9.33
N VAL A 79 12.63 14.86 9.66
CA VAL A 79 11.53 14.88 8.69
C VAL A 79 11.02 16.30 8.55
N THR A 80 11.10 16.87 7.35
CA THR A 80 10.50 18.18 7.05
C THR A 80 9.12 17.99 6.43
N LEU A 81 8.09 18.43 7.13
CA LEU A 81 6.71 18.42 6.68
C LEU A 81 6.40 19.70 5.91
N ASP A 82 5.71 19.53 4.79
CA ASP A 82 5.22 20.66 4.00
C ASP A 82 3.87 21.14 4.57
N VAL A 83 3.83 22.38 5.04
CA VAL A 83 2.69 22.97 5.75
C VAL A 83 1.95 23.99 4.88
N GLN A 84 2.28 24.07 3.58
CA GLN A 84 1.55 24.95 2.67
C GLN A 84 0.05 24.59 2.67
N ARG A 85 -0.79 25.60 2.91
CA ARG A 85 -2.26 25.46 2.80
C ARG A 85 -2.68 25.28 1.35
N GLU A 86 -2.04 26.03 0.45
CA GLU A 86 -2.27 25.99 -0.99
C GLU A 86 -1.34 24.95 -1.61
N GLY A 87 -1.89 23.80 -1.98
CA GLY A 87 -1.13 22.71 -2.57
C GLY A 87 -1.87 21.38 -2.43
N SER A 88 -1.94 20.61 -3.52
CA SER A 88 -2.55 19.29 -3.48
C SER A 88 -1.72 18.35 -2.60
N VAL A 89 -2.40 17.44 -1.89
CA VAL A 89 -1.73 16.32 -1.19
C VAL A 89 -0.80 15.64 -2.19
N SER A 90 0.47 15.46 -1.83
CA SER A 90 1.46 14.86 -2.72
C SER A 90 1.05 13.42 -3.08
N THR A 91 0.40 13.27 -4.23
CA THR A 91 -0.04 11.98 -4.78
C THR A 91 1.07 11.26 -5.54
N LYS A 92 2.20 11.93 -5.80
CA LYS A 92 3.32 11.43 -6.59
C LYS A 92 4.61 11.46 -5.76
N GLY A 93 5.40 10.38 -5.85
CA GLY A 93 6.70 10.28 -5.19
C GLY A 93 6.69 9.42 -3.90
N PRO A 94 7.80 9.40 -3.14
CA PRO A 94 7.97 8.51 -1.97
C PRO A 94 7.02 8.80 -0.80
N ARG A 95 6.27 9.91 -0.83
CA ARG A 95 5.22 10.27 0.14
C ARG A 95 3.80 9.92 -0.33
N GLY A 96 3.68 9.20 -1.45
CA GLY A 96 2.42 8.90 -2.13
C GLY A 96 1.56 7.83 -1.44
N GLY A 97 1.29 7.95 -0.13
CA GLY A 97 0.41 7.01 0.59
C GLY A 97 -0.96 6.89 -0.06
N VAL A 98 -1.53 8.02 -0.51
CA VAL A 98 -2.78 8.08 -1.31
C VAL A 98 -2.71 7.20 -2.56
N PHE A 99 -1.59 7.24 -3.28
CA PHE A 99 -1.40 6.46 -4.51
C PHE A 99 -1.31 4.96 -4.23
N VAL A 100 -0.67 4.58 -3.12
CA VAL A 100 -0.63 3.19 -2.64
C VAL A 100 -2.04 2.70 -2.29
N MET A 101 -2.78 3.48 -1.51
CA MET A 101 -4.14 3.14 -1.10
C MET A 101 -5.09 3.02 -2.31
N TYR A 102 -4.96 3.91 -3.30
CA TYR A 102 -5.70 3.83 -4.55
C TYR A 102 -5.45 2.53 -5.31
N ASN A 103 -4.19 2.11 -5.43
CA ASN A 103 -3.85 0.85 -6.10
C ASN A 103 -4.38 -0.38 -5.35
N CYS A 104 -4.37 -0.34 -4.02
CA CYS A 104 -5.00 -1.37 -3.20
C CYS A 104 -6.51 -1.45 -3.45
N ALA A 105 -7.21 -0.30 -3.48
CA ALA A 105 -8.64 -0.26 -3.79
C ALA A 105 -8.95 -0.76 -5.20
N ARG A 106 -8.10 -0.46 -6.19
CA ARG A 106 -8.25 -0.95 -7.58
C ARG A 106 -8.24 -2.48 -7.66
N LEU A 107 -7.40 -3.15 -6.86
CA LEU A 107 -7.41 -4.61 -6.76
C LEU A 107 -8.72 -5.12 -6.14
N HIS A 108 -9.24 -4.45 -5.12
CA HIS A 108 -10.52 -4.82 -4.54
C HIS A 108 -11.64 -4.73 -5.58
N THR A 109 -11.76 -3.59 -6.28
CA THR A 109 -12.75 -3.39 -7.34
C THR A 109 -12.64 -4.42 -8.48
N LEU A 110 -11.42 -4.83 -8.85
CA LEU A 110 -11.19 -5.91 -9.81
C LEU A 110 -11.85 -7.22 -9.34
N PHE A 111 -11.56 -7.65 -8.10
CA PHE A 111 -12.09 -8.90 -7.57
C PHE A 111 -13.60 -8.84 -7.35
N ASP A 112 -14.13 -7.73 -6.84
CA ASP A 112 -15.58 -7.53 -6.72
C ASP A 112 -16.29 -7.61 -8.09
N SER A 113 -15.64 -7.11 -9.15
CA SER A 113 -16.19 -7.18 -10.51
C SER A 113 -16.17 -8.60 -11.06
N TYR A 114 -15.14 -9.38 -10.74
CA TYR A 114 -15.07 -10.78 -11.09
C TYR A 114 -16.12 -11.60 -10.33
N GLU A 115 -16.25 -11.41 -9.01
CA GLU A 115 -17.23 -12.09 -8.16
C GLU A 115 -18.67 -11.82 -8.65
N ARG A 116 -19.03 -10.56 -8.90
CA ARG A 116 -20.33 -10.21 -9.52
C ARG A 116 -20.52 -10.83 -10.91
N GLY A 117 -19.42 -11.01 -11.67
CA GLY A 117 -19.46 -11.67 -12.97
C GLY A 117 -19.77 -13.17 -12.82
N MET A 118 -19.18 -13.83 -11.83
CA MET A 118 -19.50 -15.22 -11.50
C MET A 118 -20.95 -15.39 -11.06
N GLU A 119 -21.45 -14.52 -10.18
CA GLU A 119 -22.85 -14.54 -9.72
C GLU A 119 -23.86 -14.44 -10.89
N LYS A 120 -23.47 -13.73 -11.96
CA LYS A 120 -24.26 -13.58 -13.18
C LYS A 120 -24.02 -14.69 -14.22
N GLY A 121 -23.18 -15.68 -13.92
CA GLY A 121 -22.80 -16.75 -14.84
C GLY A 121 -21.90 -16.33 -16.00
N LEU A 122 -21.29 -15.14 -15.93
CA LEU A 122 -20.41 -14.60 -16.98
C LEU A 122 -19.03 -15.27 -16.97
N TYR A 123 -18.50 -15.53 -15.78
CA TYR A 123 -17.19 -16.15 -15.59
C TYR A 123 -17.33 -17.46 -14.80
N PRO A 124 -16.51 -18.48 -15.09
CA PRO A 124 -16.39 -19.67 -14.24
C PRO A 124 -15.68 -19.31 -12.93
N GLU A 125 -15.78 -20.19 -11.94
CA GLU A 125 -14.93 -20.15 -10.74
C GLU A 125 -13.45 -20.35 -11.11
N ILE A 126 -12.55 -19.70 -10.36
CA ILE A 126 -11.11 -19.82 -10.60
C ILE A 126 -10.68 -21.25 -10.28
N PRO A 127 -10.11 -22.00 -11.23
CA PRO A 127 -9.56 -23.33 -10.99
C PRO A 127 -8.41 -23.31 -9.96
N GLU A 128 -8.07 -24.49 -9.44
CA GLU A 128 -6.87 -24.63 -8.62
C GLU A 128 -5.62 -24.28 -9.42
N GLY A 129 -4.59 -23.76 -8.75
CA GLY A 129 -3.34 -23.37 -9.40
C GLY A 129 -2.67 -24.52 -10.17
N SER A 130 -2.87 -25.77 -9.74
CA SER A 130 -2.37 -26.98 -10.41
C SER A 130 -3.02 -27.25 -11.78
N GLN A 131 -4.18 -26.66 -12.04
CA GLN A 131 -4.96 -26.83 -13.26
C GLN A 131 -4.73 -25.69 -14.26
N LEU A 132 -3.98 -24.66 -13.86
CA LEU A 132 -3.71 -23.49 -14.68
C LEU A 132 -2.39 -23.63 -15.41
N ASP A 133 -2.39 -23.25 -16.70
CA ASP A 133 -1.18 -23.15 -17.49
C ASP A 133 -0.61 -21.72 -17.41
N PHE A 134 0.35 -21.52 -16.51
CA PHE A 134 1.02 -20.24 -16.31
C PHE A 134 1.92 -19.82 -17.49
N SER A 135 2.16 -20.68 -18.49
CA SER A 135 2.84 -20.27 -19.73
C SER A 135 2.01 -19.28 -20.56
N ALA A 136 0.73 -19.09 -20.22
CA ALA A 136 -0.13 -18.06 -20.78
C ALA A 136 0.20 -16.64 -20.31
N LEU A 137 0.99 -16.48 -19.24
CA LEU A 137 1.54 -15.19 -18.83
C LEU A 137 2.72 -14.82 -19.74
N LYS A 138 2.57 -13.74 -20.50
CA LYS A 138 3.50 -13.32 -21.56
C LYS A 138 3.94 -11.88 -21.42
N GLU A 139 3.26 -11.10 -20.59
CA GLU A 139 3.54 -9.68 -20.45
C GLU A 139 4.73 -9.50 -19.49
N GLU A 140 5.69 -8.66 -19.87
CA GLU A 140 6.87 -8.37 -19.03
C GLU A 140 6.46 -7.88 -17.63
N GLY A 141 5.35 -7.12 -17.55
CA GLY A 141 4.80 -6.65 -16.28
C GLY A 141 4.35 -7.76 -15.33
N GLU A 142 3.93 -8.93 -15.83
CA GLU A 142 3.52 -10.07 -15.00
C GLU A 142 4.75 -10.64 -14.27
N TRP A 143 5.84 -10.83 -15.01
CA TRP A 143 7.11 -11.32 -14.48
C TRP A 143 7.79 -10.32 -13.56
N LEU A 144 7.75 -9.04 -13.91
CA LEU A 144 8.25 -7.96 -13.07
C LEU A 144 7.53 -7.96 -11.71
N LEU A 145 6.20 -8.05 -11.69
CA LEU A 145 5.42 -8.09 -10.45
C LEU A 145 5.77 -9.32 -9.60
N LEU A 146 5.95 -10.48 -10.23
CA LEU A 146 6.28 -11.72 -9.56
C LEU A 146 7.69 -11.68 -8.93
N PHE A 147 8.72 -11.40 -9.73
CA PHE A 147 10.12 -11.54 -9.32
C PHE A 147 10.59 -10.38 -8.44
N ASN A 148 10.11 -9.17 -8.66
CA ASN A 148 10.61 -8.00 -7.92
C ASN A 148 9.82 -7.72 -6.65
N TYR A 149 8.59 -8.25 -6.54
CA TYR A 149 7.71 -7.92 -5.42
C TYR A 149 7.19 -9.15 -4.69
N LEU A 150 6.52 -10.10 -5.37
CA LEU A 150 5.91 -11.24 -4.68
C LEU A 150 6.93 -12.18 -4.05
N ILE A 151 7.92 -12.63 -4.82
CA ILE A 151 8.96 -13.57 -4.36
C ILE A 151 9.80 -12.98 -3.20
N PRO A 152 10.36 -11.77 -3.29
CA PRO A 152 11.22 -11.23 -2.23
C PRO A 152 10.45 -10.68 -1.01
N PHE A 153 9.11 -10.65 -1.05
CA PHE A 153 8.32 -9.99 0.01
C PHE A 153 8.50 -10.61 1.39
N SER A 154 8.56 -11.95 1.49
CA SER A 154 8.74 -12.62 2.79
C SER A 154 10.07 -12.23 3.42
N GLU A 155 11.15 -12.21 2.63
CA GLU A 155 12.47 -11.81 3.10
C GLU A 155 12.47 -10.34 3.55
N LEU A 156 11.81 -9.44 2.82
CA LEU A 156 11.66 -8.04 3.23
C LEU A 156 10.95 -7.89 4.58
N LEU A 157 9.89 -8.67 4.82
CA LEU A 157 9.17 -8.67 6.10
C LEU A 157 10.04 -9.23 7.23
N ASP A 158 10.74 -10.33 6.99
CA ASP A 158 11.64 -10.95 7.98
C ASP A 158 12.78 -10.00 8.36
N GLN A 159 13.40 -9.34 7.38
CA GLN A 159 14.43 -8.33 7.61
C GLN A 159 13.91 -7.12 8.42
N SER A 160 12.64 -6.77 8.26
CA SER A 160 11.99 -5.70 9.02
C SER A 160 11.71 -6.13 10.47
N GLY A 161 11.31 -7.37 10.70
CA GLY A 161 11.07 -7.93 12.04
C GLY A 161 12.35 -8.21 12.83
N GLN A 162 13.43 -8.65 12.17
CA GLN A 162 14.72 -8.94 12.80
C GLN A 162 15.41 -7.71 13.42
N ALA A 163 15.06 -6.49 12.97
CA ALA A 163 15.52 -5.25 13.58
C ALA A 163 15.19 -5.16 15.09
N LEU A 164 14.14 -5.85 15.55
CA LEU A 164 13.72 -5.89 16.95
C LEU A 164 14.48 -6.95 17.77
N VAL A 165 15.13 -7.92 17.13
CA VAL A 165 15.64 -9.15 17.78
C VAL A 165 17.15 -9.25 17.71
N CYS A 166 17.77 -8.95 16.57
CA CYS A 166 19.11 -9.48 16.27
C CYS A 166 20.29 -8.53 16.51
N ASP A 167 20.06 -7.23 16.68
CA ASP A 167 21.18 -6.31 16.90
C ASP A 167 21.65 -6.41 18.36
N GLY A 168 22.88 -6.90 18.59
CA GLY A 168 23.51 -6.97 19.92
C GLY A 168 23.80 -5.59 20.52
N GLY A 169 23.46 -4.52 19.80
CA GLY A 169 23.51 -3.14 20.27
C GLY A 169 22.23 -2.72 21.01
N ALA A 170 22.37 -1.74 21.89
CA ALA A 170 21.24 -1.15 22.63
C ALA A 170 20.31 -0.29 21.75
N ARG A 171 20.50 -0.23 20.42
CA ARG A 171 19.73 0.63 19.50
C ARG A 171 18.93 -0.22 18.52
N VAL A 172 17.66 0.15 18.33
CA VAL A 172 16.77 -0.48 17.34
C VAL A 172 16.82 0.34 16.05
N ASN A 173 17.04 -0.34 14.91
CA ASN A 173 16.98 0.30 13.60
C ASN A 173 15.71 -0.11 12.85
N LEU A 174 14.65 0.70 12.98
CA LEU A 174 13.42 0.47 12.23
C LEU A 174 13.60 0.85 10.75
N LYS A 175 13.21 -0.08 9.87
CA LYS A 175 13.30 0.05 8.41
C LYS A 175 11.95 0.39 7.76
N THR A 176 11.12 1.20 8.44
CA THR A 176 9.78 1.56 7.95
C THR A 176 9.83 2.26 6.60
N GLU A 177 10.91 2.99 6.32
CA GLU A 177 11.13 3.69 5.06
C GLU A 177 11.31 2.73 3.89
N GLN A 178 11.83 1.53 4.14
CA GLN A 178 11.97 0.50 3.11
C GLN A 178 10.60 -0.03 2.70
N ILE A 179 9.71 -0.27 3.66
CA ILE A 179 8.32 -0.69 3.40
C ILE A 179 7.58 0.39 2.60
N CYS A 180 7.68 1.66 3.00
CA CYS A 180 7.04 2.75 2.26
C CYS A 180 7.58 2.88 0.83
N LYS A 181 8.90 2.79 0.63
CA LYS A 181 9.52 2.82 -0.70
C LYS A 181 9.09 1.62 -1.55
N PHE A 182 9.07 0.44 -0.96
CA PHE A 182 8.61 -0.80 -1.60
C PHE A 182 7.17 -0.67 -2.08
N LEU A 183 6.25 -0.23 -1.22
CA LEU A 183 4.85 -0.03 -1.57
C LEU A 183 4.67 1.00 -2.70
N VAL A 184 5.40 2.12 -2.66
CA VAL A 184 5.34 3.14 -3.72
C VAL A 184 5.85 2.58 -5.06
N SER A 185 6.97 1.86 -5.07
CA SER A 185 7.52 1.25 -6.28
C SER A 185 6.56 0.19 -6.85
N LEU A 186 6.05 -0.70 -5.98
CA LEU A 186 5.05 -1.68 -6.35
C LEU A 186 3.83 -1.02 -6.99
N SER A 187 3.31 0.05 -6.39
CA SER A 187 2.14 0.76 -6.92
C SER A 187 2.40 1.39 -8.28
N LYS A 188 3.61 1.86 -8.56
CA LYS A 188 3.97 2.39 -9.89
C LYS A 188 3.95 1.28 -10.94
N ASP A 189 4.61 0.18 -10.66
CA ASP A 189 4.74 -0.92 -11.60
C ASP A 189 3.40 -1.64 -11.82
N PHE A 190 2.64 -1.86 -10.74
CA PHE A 190 1.28 -2.38 -10.82
C PHE A 190 0.35 -1.45 -11.60
N SER A 191 0.36 -0.14 -11.34
CA SER A 191 -0.42 0.82 -12.12
C SER A 191 -0.09 0.76 -13.60
N SER A 192 1.20 0.67 -13.94
CA SER A 192 1.68 0.56 -15.32
C SER A 192 1.18 -0.73 -15.99
N TYR A 193 1.34 -1.87 -15.32
CA TYR A 193 0.86 -3.16 -15.78
C TYR A 193 -0.65 -3.18 -16.00
N TYR A 194 -1.43 -2.78 -14.98
CA TYR A 194 -2.89 -2.83 -15.03
C TYR A 194 -3.46 -1.93 -16.14
N ASN A 195 -2.83 -0.78 -16.42
CA ASN A 195 -3.29 0.11 -17.49
C ASN A 195 -3.08 -0.47 -18.90
N ARG A 196 -2.14 -1.41 -19.07
CA ARG A 196 -1.84 -2.04 -20.36
C ARG A 196 -2.60 -3.35 -20.57
N VAL A 197 -2.96 -4.02 -19.48
CA VAL A 197 -3.44 -5.40 -19.52
C VAL A 197 -4.90 -5.48 -19.10
N HIS A 198 -5.74 -6.02 -20.00
CA HIS A 198 -7.11 -6.40 -19.67
C HIS A 198 -7.11 -7.70 -18.87
N VAL A 199 -7.33 -7.56 -17.56
CA VAL A 199 -7.41 -8.72 -16.65
C VAL A 199 -8.75 -9.44 -16.85
N LEU A 200 -9.87 -8.74 -16.68
CA LEU A 200 -11.21 -9.25 -16.98
C LEU A 200 -11.54 -8.89 -18.43
N GLY A 201 -11.37 -9.87 -19.32
CA GLY A 201 -11.68 -9.75 -20.74
C GLY A 201 -13.05 -10.32 -21.10
N GLU A 202 -13.28 -10.53 -22.39
CA GLU A 202 -14.51 -11.17 -22.87
C GLU A 202 -14.66 -12.59 -22.30
N PRO A 203 -15.90 -13.05 -22.02
CA PRO A 203 -16.19 -14.33 -21.39
C PRO A 203 -16.04 -15.51 -22.37
N LEU A 204 -14.91 -15.60 -23.06
CA LEU A 204 -14.64 -16.62 -24.06
C LEU A 204 -13.79 -17.76 -23.46
N PRO A 205 -14.18 -19.04 -23.62
CA PRO A 205 -13.50 -20.17 -22.98
C PRO A 205 -11.98 -20.24 -23.20
N HIS A 206 -11.51 -19.91 -24.41
CA HIS A 206 -10.08 -19.94 -24.74
C HIS A 206 -9.26 -18.81 -24.08
N LEU A 207 -9.91 -17.77 -23.53
CA LEU A 207 -9.25 -16.67 -22.82
C LEU A 207 -9.18 -16.90 -21.30
N PHE A 208 -9.96 -17.85 -20.78
CA PHE A 208 -10.10 -18.06 -19.34
C PHE A 208 -8.80 -18.45 -18.65
N ASN A 209 -7.98 -19.32 -19.26
CA ASN A 209 -6.73 -19.73 -18.63
C ASN A 209 -5.81 -18.52 -18.34
N GLN A 210 -5.64 -17.61 -19.31
CA GLN A 210 -4.83 -16.41 -19.11
C GLN A 210 -5.44 -15.47 -18.07
N MET A 211 -6.75 -15.24 -18.14
CA MET A 211 -7.48 -14.44 -17.15
C MET A 211 -7.28 -14.99 -15.73
N PHE A 212 -7.43 -16.29 -15.53
CA PHE A 212 -7.26 -16.94 -14.23
C PHE A 212 -5.83 -16.88 -13.73
N CYS A 213 -4.83 -17.08 -14.60
CA CYS A 213 -3.43 -16.90 -14.22
C CYS A 213 -3.15 -15.47 -13.73
N ARG A 214 -3.69 -14.45 -14.42
CA ARG A 214 -3.59 -13.04 -14.01
C ARG A 214 -4.31 -12.78 -12.69
N LEU A 215 -5.51 -13.34 -12.51
CA LEU A 215 -6.26 -13.21 -11.25
C LEU A 215 -5.50 -13.86 -10.08
N GLN A 216 -4.84 -15.00 -10.26
CA GLN A 216 -4.02 -15.61 -9.21
C GLN A 216 -2.82 -14.73 -8.85
N LEU A 217 -2.10 -14.21 -9.85
CA LEU A 217 -0.99 -13.26 -9.62
C LEU A 217 -1.47 -12.03 -8.83
N LEU A 218 -2.58 -11.43 -9.24
CA LEU A 218 -3.12 -10.23 -8.61
C LEU A 218 -3.77 -10.51 -7.25
N ARG A 219 -4.22 -11.73 -6.99
CA ARG A 219 -4.71 -12.17 -5.68
C ARG A 219 -3.55 -12.22 -4.67
N ALA A 220 -2.42 -12.79 -5.08
CA ALA A 220 -1.20 -12.77 -4.28
C ALA A 220 -0.72 -11.32 -4.03
N LEU A 221 -0.81 -10.46 -5.06
CA LEU A 221 -0.45 -9.04 -4.92
C LEU A 221 -1.36 -8.29 -3.94
N ARG A 222 -2.67 -8.58 -3.95
CA ARG A 222 -3.63 -8.01 -3.00
C ARG A 222 -3.28 -8.39 -1.56
N GLU A 223 -2.97 -9.66 -1.32
CA GLU A 223 -2.55 -10.13 0.00
C GLU A 223 -1.24 -9.45 0.45
N LEU A 224 -0.29 -9.29 -0.46
CA LEU A 224 0.95 -8.55 -0.21
C LEU A 224 0.66 -7.10 0.20
N TYR A 225 -0.21 -6.39 -0.55
CA TYR A 225 -0.62 -5.03 -0.18
C TYR A 225 -1.21 -4.98 1.23
N HIS A 226 -2.14 -5.89 1.54
CA HIS A 226 -2.79 -5.93 2.85
C HIS A 226 -1.76 -6.14 3.98
N ARG A 227 -0.86 -7.12 3.83
CA ARG A 227 0.18 -7.38 4.85
C ARG A 227 1.13 -6.21 5.01
N ALA A 228 1.61 -5.64 3.90
CA ALA A 228 2.53 -4.51 3.95
C ALA A 228 1.87 -3.26 4.55
N LEU A 229 0.62 -2.96 4.21
CA LEU A 229 -0.13 -1.83 4.78
C LEU A 229 -0.45 -2.05 6.27
N ASP A 230 -0.71 -3.29 6.69
CA ASP A 230 -0.94 -3.63 8.09
C ASP A 230 0.30 -3.36 8.96
N THR A 231 1.52 -3.57 8.44
CA THR A 231 2.75 -3.17 9.15
C THR A 231 2.84 -1.66 9.41
N LEU A 232 2.10 -0.85 8.64
CA LEU A 232 1.98 0.59 8.82
C LEU A 232 0.70 0.98 9.58
N HIS A 233 -0.08 0.01 10.07
CA HIS A 233 -1.41 0.21 10.66
C HIS A 233 -2.34 1.02 9.75
N LEU A 234 -2.36 0.66 8.47
CA LEU A 234 -3.25 1.21 7.46
C LEU A 234 -4.23 0.14 7.00
N PRO A 235 -5.53 0.30 7.27
CA PRO A 235 -6.51 -0.65 6.78
C PRO A 235 -6.66 -0.50 5.26
N PRO A 236 -6.84 -1.59 4.50
CA PRO A 236 -7.14 -1.50 3.08
C PRO A 236 -8.50 -0.80 2.86
N ILE A 237 -8.58 0.00 1.81
CA ILE A 237 -9.84 0.62 1.38
C ILE A 237 -10.45 -0.26 0.29
N ARG A 238 -11.77 -0.49 0.38
CA ARG A 238 -12.51 -1.33 -0.56
C ARG A 238 -12.76 -0.65 -1.91
N GLN A 239 -12.97 0.65 -1.93
CA GLN A 239 -13.24 1.40 -3.16
C GLN A 239 -12.82 2.87 -3.03
N LEU A 240 -12.39 3.43 -4.16
CA LEU A 240 -12.04 4.84 -4.37
C LEU A 240 -12.48 5.26 -5.75
#